data_AF-A0A930ASW5-F1
#
_entry.id   AF-A0A930ASW5-F1
#
_cell.length_a   1.000
_cell.length_b   1.000
_cell.length_c   1.000
_cell.angle_alpha   90.00
_cell.angle_beta   90.00
_cell.angle_gamma   90.00
#
_symmetry.space_group_name_H-M   'P 1'
#
loop_
_entity.id
_entity.type
_entity.pdbx_description
1 polymer ?
#
loop_
_entity_poly.entity_id
_entity_poly.type
_entity_poly.pdbx_seq_one_letter_code
_entity_poly.pdbx_strand_id
1 'polypeptide(L)' 'GLGTIMRAKKIILIATGANKADAVYGMIKGPKTTDCPASILQDHPDVTVILDEEAAAKIK' A
#
# COMPACT_ATOMS: atom_id res chain seq x y z
N GLY A 1 -15.19 1.68 4.16
CA GLY A 1 -14.32 1.30 5.29
C GLY A 1 -13.42 0.13 4.91
N LEU A 2 -12.36 -0.11 5.68
CA LEU A 2 -11.32 -1.11 5.35
C LEU A 2 -11.88 -2.53 5.13
N GLY A 3 -12.80 -2.99 5.98
CA GLY A 3 -13.41 -4.31 5.81
C GLY A 3 -14.17 -4.49 4.49
N THR A 4 -14.69 -3.41 3.90
CA THR A 4 -15.32 -3.47 2.56
C THR A 4 -14.27 -3.57 1.45
N ILE A 5 -13.13 -2.89 1.61
CA ILE A 5 -12.01 -2.95 0.65
C ILE A 5 -11.42 -4.36 0.63
N MET A 6 -11.22 -4.97 1.81
CA MET A 6 -10.64 -6.32 1.95
C MET A 6 -11.55 -7.45 1.44
N ARG A 7 -12.82 -7.17 1.14
CA ARG A 7 -13.74 -8.13 0.49
C ARG A 7 -13.65 -8.11 -1.04
N ALA A 8 -12.86 -7.20 -1.63
CA ALA A 8 -12.65 -7.19 -3.06
C ALA A 8 -12.01 -8.51 -3.52
N LYS A 9 -12.23 -8.91 -4.77
CA LYS A 9 -11.52 -10.07 -5.34
C LYS A 9 -10.07 -9.71 -5.73
N LYS A 10 -9.85 -8.45 -6.09
CA LYS A 10 -8.58 -7.87 -6.51
C LYS A 10 -8.53 -6.42 -6.08
N ILE A 11 -7.35 -5.95 -5.69
CA ILE A 11 -7.11 -4.55 -5.32
C ILE A 11 -6.03 -3.99 -6.24
N ILE A 12 -6.28 -2.83 -6.82
CA ILE A 12 -5.27 -2.05 -7.55
C ILE A 12 -5.03 -0.77 -6.77
N LEU A 13 -3.81 -0.57 -6.29
CA LEU A 13 -3.38 0.65 -5.61
C LEU A 13 -2.41 1.41 -6.50
N ILE A 14 -2.65 2.70 -6.68
CA ILE A 14 -1.81 3.60 -7.46
C ILE A 14 -1.33 4.71 -6.54
N ALA A 15 -0.03 4.96 -6.51
CA ALA A 15 0.56 6.08 -5.78
C ALA A 15 1.69 6.71 -6.60
N THR A 16 1.71 8.04 -6.63
CA THR A 16 2.67 8.83 -7.39
C THR A 16 3.21 9.98 -6.55
N GLY A 17 4.45 10.37 -6.83
CA GLY A 17 5.16 11.48 -6.19
C GLY A 17 5.92 11.11 -4.91
N ALA A 18 7.02 11.83 -4.69
CA ALA A 18 7.93 11.59 -3.57
C ALA A 18 7.27 11.66 -2.18
N ASN A 19 6.22 12.47 -2.02
CA ASN A 19 5.49 12.60 -0.75
C ASN A 19 4.72 11.32 -0.35
N LYS A 20 4.66 10.31 -1.21
CA LYS A 20 4.06 9.00 -0.91
C LYS A 20 5.08 7.94 -0.52
N ALA A 21 6.37 8.18 -0.69
CA ALA A 21 7.42 7.16 -0.51
C ALA A 21 7.38 6.48 0.87
N ASP A 22 7.21 7.25 1.96
CA ASP A 22 7.11 6.70 3.32
C ASP A 22 5.84 5.88 3.53
N ALA A 23 4.71 6.37 3.05
CA ALA A 23 3.43 5.68 3.18
C ALA A 23 3.44 4.36 2.41
N VAL A 24 4.02 4.35 1.20
CA VAL A 24 4.16 3.16 0.37
C VAL A 24 5.12 2.16 1.01
N TYR A 25 6.27 2.62 1.53
CA TYR A 25 7.19 1.75 2.26
C TYR A 25 6.52 1.12 3.49
N GLY A 26 5.85 1.93 4.32
CA GLY A 26 5.12 1.44 5.49
C GLY A 26 4.02 0.45 5.12
N MET A 27 3.31 0.70 4.03
CA MET A 27 2.27 -0.20 3.53
C MET A 27 2.82 -1.55 3.07
N ILE A 28 3.98 -1.60 2.42
CA ILE A 28 4.50 -2.82 1.78
C ILE A 28 5.47 -3.60 2.69
N LYS A 29 6.32 -2.89 3.43
CA LYS A 29 7.42 -3.46 4.23
C LYS A 29 7.29 -3.18 5.73
N GLY A 30 6.49 -2.18 6.10
CA GLY A 30 6.29 -1.81 7.49
C GLY A 30 5.36 -2.76 8.26
N PRO A 31 5.29 -2.60 9.60
CA PRO A 31 4.37 -3.37 10.42
C PRO A 31 2.92 -3.03 10.08
N LYS A 32 2.01 -3.98 10.33
CA LYS A 32 0.57 -3.75 10.23
C LYS A 32 0.07 -2.95 11.43
N THR A 33 -0.32 -1.70 11.21
CA THR A 33 -0.71 -0.75 12.26
C THR A 33 -1.84 0.16 11.80
N THR A 34 -2.63 0.67 12.74
CA THR A 34 -3.69 1.67 12.49
C THR A 34 -3.13 3.04 12.09
N ASP A 35 -1.87 3.35 12.40
CA ASP A 35 -1.21 4.59 11.98
C ASP A 35 -0.89 4.59 10.48
N CYS A 36 -0.71 3.39 9.90
CA CYS A 36 -0.64 3.18 8.46
C CYS A 36 -1.74 2.21 8.02
N PRO A 37 -3.01 2.66 7.87
CA PRO A 37 -4.15 1.78 7.59
C PRO A 37 -3.98 0.90 6.35
N ALA A 38 -3.24 1.38 5.35
CA ALA A 38 -2.99 0.64 4.11
C ALA A 38 -2.13 -0.62 4.33
N SER A 39 -1.39 -0.72 5.44
CA SER A 39 -0.61 -1.92 5.79
C SER A 39 -1.47 -3.19 5.90
N ILE A 40 -2.78 -3.07 6.15
CA ILE A 40 -3.72 -4.20 6.13
C ILE A 40 -3.79 -4.89 4.75
N LEU A 41 -3.44 -4.18 3.66
CA LEU A 41 -3.46 -4.74 2.30
C LEU A 41 -2.44 -5.86 2.13
N GLN A 42 -1.42 -5.95 3.01
CA GLN A 42 -0.49 -7.08 3.05
C GLN A 42 -1.20 -8.43 3.29
N ASP A 43 -2.38 -8.42 3.90
CA ASP A 43 -3.17 -9.63 4.18
C ASP A 43 -4.11 -10.02 3.02
N HIS A 44 -4.23 -9.20 1.99
CA HIS A 44 -5.11 -9.48 0.86
C HIS A 44 -4.38 -10.37 -0.16
N PRO A 45 -4.99 -11.48 -0.63
CA PRO A 45 -4.30 -12.45 -1.48
C PRO A 45 -3.97 -11.94 -2.89
N ASP A 46 -4.64 -10.88 -3.37
CA ASP A 46 -4.45 -10.34 -4.73
C ASP A 46 -4.45 -8.80 -4.71
N VAL A 47 -3.25 -8.22 -4.60
CA VAL A 47 -3.02 -6.76 -4.64
C VAL A 47 -1.97 -6.45 -5.70
N THR A 48 -2.31 -5.55 -6.61
CA THR A 48 -1.37 -4.96 -7.55
C THR A 48 -1.08 -3.52 -7.13
N VAL A 49 0.20 -3.19 -6.96
CA VAL A 49 0.64 -1.84 -6.59
C VAL A 49 1.40 -1.23 -7.76
N ILE A 50 0.93 -0.08 -8.23
CA ILE A 50 1.53 0.67 -9.35
C ILE A 50 2.09 1.97 -8.78
N LEU A 51 3.40 2.15 -8.95
CA LEU A 51 4.15 3.27 -8.39
C LEU A 51 4.94 3.94 -9.50
N ASP A 52 5.10 5.26 -9.42
CA ASP A 52 6.18 5.94 -10.13
C ASP A 52 7.51 5.80 -9.36
N GLU A 53 8.60 6.25 -9.99
CA GLU A 53 9.94 6.12 -9.40
C GLU A 53 10.07 6.88 -8.07
N GLU A 54 9.43 8.04 -7.95
CA GLU A 54 9.49 8.87 -6.74
C GLU A 54 8.76 8.21 -5.56
N ALA A 55 7.56 7.67 -5.78
CA ALA A 55 6.82 6.95 -4.76
C ALA A 55 7.47 5.60 -4.39
N ALA A 56 8.24 5.00 -5.30
CA ALA A 56 8.99 3.77 -5.06
C ALA A 56 10.39 4.00 -4.44
N ALA A 57 10.81 5.26 -4.23
CA ALA A 57 12.19 5.61 -3.87
C ALA A 57 12.74 4.91 -2.62
N LYS A 58 11.87 4.52 -1.68
CA LYS A 58 12.23 3.86 -0.41
C LYS A 58 12.08 2.33 -0.41
N ILE A 59 11.66 1.71 -1.52
CA ILE A 59 11.37 0.26 -1.59
C ILE A 59 12.61 -0.57 -1.98
N LYS A 60 13.66 0.06 -2.50
CA LYS A 60 14.91 -0.61 -2.92
C LYS A 60 15.59 -1.38 -1.79
#